data_AF-A0A2M7QG12-F1
#
_entry.id   AF-A0A2M7QG12-F1
#
_cell.length_a   1.000
_cell.length_b   1.000
_cell.length_c   1.000
_cell.angle_alpha   90.00
_cell.angle_beta   90.00
_cell.angle_gamma   90.00
#
_symmetry.space_group_name_H-M   'P 1'
#
loop_
_entity.id
_entity.type
_entity.pdbx_description
1 polymer ?
#
loop_
_entity_poly.entity_id
_entity_poly.type
_entity_poly.pdbx_seq_one_letter_code
_entity_poly.pdbx_strand_id
1 'polypeptide(L)' 'MIAIGQKLFDQDVNFAKKQGFTKIVLNTHELMHRAHSFYEKNNSIRIGKKGEKYIYEKKL' A
#
# COMPACT_ATOMS: atom_id res chain seq x y z
N MET A 1 -8.87 -17.07 6.67
CA MET A 1 -9.40 -15.94 7.47
C MET A 1 -9.08 -14.64 6.72
N ILE A 2 -10.08 -13.93 6.18
CA ILE A 2 -9.85 -12.65 5.49
C ILE A 2 -9.56 -11.60 6.56
N ALA A 3 -8.31 -11.13 6.64
CA ALA A 3 -7.89 -10.14 7.63
C ALA A 3 -8.58 -8.78 7.35
N ILE A 4 -9.14 -8.14 8.38
CA ILE A 4 -9.85 -6.85 8.29
C ILE A 4 -9.05 -5.79 7.53
N GLY A 5 -7.71 -5.78 7.68
CA GLY A 5 -6.82 -4.87 6.95
C GLY A 5 -6.91 -5.00 5.42
N GLN A 6 -7.10 -6.22 4.89
CA GLN A 6 -7.28 -6.42 3.45
C GLN A 6 -8.61 -5.83 2.99
N LYS A 7 -9.71 -6.04 3.75
CA LYS A 7 -11.02 -5.50 3.39
C LYS A 7 -11.04 -3.98 3.35
N LEU A 8 -10.39 -3.34 4.32
CA LEU A 8 -10.27 -1.88 4.36
C LEU A 8 -9.46 -1.38 3.16
N PHE A 9 -8.32 -2.03 2.88
CA PHE A 9 -7.49 -1.66 1.74
C PHE A 9 -8.21 -1.81 0.40
N ASP A 10 -8.98 -2.89 0.21
CA ASP A 10 -9.78 -3.10 -1.00
C ASP A 10 -10.85 -2.01 -1.16
N GLN A 11 -11.49 -1.61 -0.06
CA GLN A 11 -12.47 -0.54 -0.06
C GLN A 11 -11.85 0.81 -0.46
N ASP A 12 -10.68 1.13 0.09
CA ASP A 12 -9.94 2.37 -0.23
C ASP A 12 -9.48 2.38 -1.70
N VAL A 13 -8.97 1.26 -2.20
CA VAL A 13 -8.59 1.09 -3.62
C VAL A 13 -9.80 1.30 -4.54
N ASN A 14 -10.94 0.68 -4.22
CA ASN A 14 -12.15 0.81 -5.01
C ASN A 14 -12.69 2.24 -4.99
N PHE A 15 -12.66 2.90 -3.84
CA PHE A 15 -13.00 4.31 -3.73
C PHE A 15 -12.08 5.17 -4.60
N ALA A 16 -10.76 4.98 -4.49
CA ALA A 16 -9.79 5.78 -5.21
C ALA A 16 -9.95 5.64 -6.74
N LYS A 17 -10.16 4.42 -7.24
CA LYS A 17 -10.46 4.18 -8.67
C LYS A 17 -11.72 4.91 -9.12
N LYS A 18 -12.80 4.86 -8.32
CA LYS A 18 -14.07 5.53 -8.63
C LYS A 18 -13.94 7.06 -8.70
N GLN A 19 -13.01 7.63 -7.93
CA GLN A 19 -12.72 9.06 -7.96
C GLN A 19 -11.72 9.47 -9.06
N GLY A 20 -11.24 8.52 -9.87
CA GLY A 20 -10.30 8.80 -10.96
C GLY A 20 -8.84 8.96 -10.51
N PHE A 21 -8.48 8.56 -9.29
CA PHE A 21 -7.07 8.51 -8.90
C PHE A 21 -6.34 7.42 -9.69
N THR A 22 -5.12 7.71 -10.13
CA THR A 22 -4.31 6.81 -10.96
C THR A 22 -3.28 6.01 -10.16
N LYS A 23 -3.04 6.40 -8.90
CA LYS A 23 -2.08 5.73 -8.03
C LYS A 23 -2.32 5.98 -6.54
N ILE A 24 -1.79 5.07 -5.72
CA ILE A 24 -1.67 5.19 -4.26
C ILE A 24 -0.19 5.20 -3.90
N VAL A 25 0.20 6.10 -3.00
CA VAL A 25 1.54 6.12 -2.40
C VAL A 25 1.42 5.83 -0.91
N LEU A 26 2.15 4.82 -0.44
CA LEU A 26 2.17 4.36 0.96
C LEU A 26 3.59 4.51 1.52
N ASN A 27 3.71 4.66 2.83
CA ASN A 27 5.00 4.50 3.49
C ASN A 27 4.86 3.73 4.80
N THR A 28 5.94 3.08 5.21
CA THR A 28 6.03 2.45 6.52
C THR A 28 7.49 2.38 6.97
N HIS A 29 7.70 2.23 8.27
CA HIS A 29 9.04 2.15 8.84
C HIS A 29 9.77 0.89 8.34
N GLU A 30 11.08 0.97 8.14
CA GLU A 30 11.88 -0.09 7.53
C GLU A 30 11.83 -1.43 8.29
N LEU A 31 11.61 -1.39 9.60
CA LEU A 31 11.47 -2.57 10.46
C LEU A 31 10.07 -3.22 10.42
N MET A 32 9.06 -2.61 9.80
CA MET A 32 7.69 -3.14 9.77
C MET A 32 7.51 -4.23 8.70
N HIS A 33 8.17 -5.37 8.88
CA HIS A 33 8.16 -6.50 7.93
C HIS A 33 6.77 -6.93 7.48
N ARG A 34 5.79 -6.98 8.40
CA ARG A 34 4.40 -7.35 8.05
C ARG A 34 3.74 -6.33 7.10
N ALA A 35 4.02 -5.04 7.28
CA ALA A 35 3.47 -3.99 6.41
C ALA A 35 4.11 -4.05 5.01
N HIS A 36 5.43 -4.25 4.94
CA HIS A 36 6.14 -4.45 3.66
C HIS A 36 5.53 -5.60 2.87
N SER A 37 5.41 -6.78 3.50
CA SER A 37 4.81 -7.94 2.86
C SER A 37 3.34 -7.70 2.48
N PHE A 38 2.59 -6.93 3.27
CA PHE A 38 1.21 -6.59 2.95
C PHE A 38 1.12 -5.71 1.70
N TYR A 39 1.97 -4.68 1.58
CA TYR A 39 1.99 -3.80 0.40
C TYR A 39 2.45 -4.53 -0.85
N GLU A 40 3.49 -5.34 -0.74
CA GLU A 40 4.05 -6.13 -1.85
C GLU A 40 3.04 -7.16 -2.37
N LYS A 41 2.34 -7.87 -1.48
CA LYS A 41 1.22 -8.77 -1.84
C LYS A 41 0.06 -8.06 -2.53
N ASN A 42 -0.12 -6.77 -2.24
CA ASN A 42 -1.13 -5.92 -2.86
C ASN A 42 -0.64 -5.21 -4.13
N ASN A 43 0.43 -5.70 -4.76
CA ASN A 43 1.02 -5.16 -5.99
C ASN A 43 1.53 -3.70 -5.84
N SER A 44 1.94 -3.32 -4.63
CA SER A 44 2.66 -2.07 -4.42
C SER A 44 4.16 -2.32 -4.57
N ILE A 45 4.85 -1.46 -5.31
CA ILE A 45 6.27 -1.58 -5.60
C ILE A 45 7.03 -0.57 -4.74
N ARG A 46 8.13 -0.99 -4.12
CA ARG A 46 8.99 -0.08 -3.36
C ARG A 46 9.71 0.86 -4.35
N ILE A 47 9.49 2.16 -4.22
CA ILE A 47 10.05 3.18 -5.11
C ILE A 47 11.16 4.02 -4.47
N GLY A 48 11.39 3.86 -3.17
CA GLY A 48 12.48 4.56 -2.49
C GLY A 48 12.44 4.48 -0.97
N LYS A 49 13.30 5.28 -0.35
CA LYS A 49 13.44 5.44 1.10
C LYS A 49 13.56 6.92 1.44
N LYS A 50 12.89 7.37 2.50
CA LYS A 50 13.03 8.72 3.06
C LYS A 50 13.17 8.62 4.57
N GLY A 51 14.36 8.96 5.08
CA GLY A 51 14.72 8.65 6.47
C GLY A 51 14.61 7.14 6.72
N GLU A 52 13.94 6.74 7.79
CA GLU A 52 13.73 5.32 8.16
C GLU A 52 12.47 4.70 7.53
N LYS A 53 11.84 5.37 6.56
CA LYS A 53 10.60 4.90 5.92
C LYS A 53 10.84 4.46 4.49
N TYR A 54 10.36 3.27 4.14
CA TYR A 54 10.24 2.85 2.74
C TYR A 54 8.95 3.41 2.14
N ILE A 55 9.04 3.82 0.88
CA ILE A 55 7.93 4.36 0.09
C ILE A 55 7.53 3.33 -0.95
N TYR A 56 6.23 3.09 -1.05
CA TYR A 56 5.61 2.14 -1.97
C TYR A 56 4.63 2.87 -2.89
N GLU A 57 4.60 2.50 -4.16
CA GLU A 57 3.61 2.97 -5.13
C GLU A 57 2.79 1.80 -5.66
N LYS A 58 1.47 1.99 -5.73
CA LYS A 58 0.53 1.08 -6.39
C LYS A 58 -0.19 1.85 -7.50
N LYS A 59 -0.11 1.35 -8.73
CA LYS A 59 -0.97 1.82 -9.82
C LYS A 59 -2.39 1.31 -9.60
N LEU A 60 -3.37 2.18 -9.81
CA LEU A 60 -4.80 1.91 -9.66
C LEU A 60 -5.46 1.52 -10.98
#